data_AF-A0A1X2IJ76-F1
#
_entry.id   AF-A0A1X2IJ76-F1
#
_cell.length_a   1.000
_cell.length_b   1.000
_cell.length_c   1.000
_cell.angle_alpha   90.00
_cell.angle_beta   90.00
_cell.angle_gamma   90.00
#
_symmetry.space_group_name_H-M   'P 1'
#
loop_
_entity.id
_entity.type
_entity.pdbx_description
1 polymer ?
#
loop_
_entity_poly.entity_id
_entity_poly.type
_entity_poly.pdbx_seq_one_letter_code
_entity_poly.pdbx_strand_id
1 'polypeptide(L)'
;MSDLKQPTMCCCLLPRPGIMLFTLSYTAYAFSGMFFLTLGYILTQNIAPHQVEDQDERSVGLSDMIFTWEHMANVICGFIYFYTFILAYKRKWESFEYALRALMAIALFGVYECYDQFKFMFLIHSQVYGPKPDEVDDNVYAEFQNSYPSASESIVFGLIVYVIPWIIQLYLIKQTRTYIKYVLYKKGEKNMSSSSEKVKQ
;
A
#
# COMPACT_ATOMS: atom_id res chain seq x y z
N MET A 1 20.37 -38.16 18.14
CA MET A 1 19.21 -38.33 17.24
C MET A 1 18.18 -37.29 17.60
N SER A 2 18.14 -36.22 16.83
CA SER A 2 17.13 -35.15 16.95
C SER A 2 16.57 -34.96 15.54
N ASP A 3 15.59 -35.80 15.21
CA ASP A 3 14.72 -35.63 14.05
C ASP A 3 13.87 -34.37 14.25
N LEU A 4 14.47 -33.20 14.01
CA LEU A 4 13.71 -31.99 13.72
C LEU A 4 13.07 -32.21 12.35
N LYS A 5 11.84 -32.74 12.38
CA LYS A 5 10.91 -32.77 11.24
C LYS A 5 11.04 -31.44 10.49
N GLN A 6 11.55 -31.51 9.25
CA GLN A 6 11.44 -30.42 8.29
C GLN A 6 10.01 -29.90 8.32
N PRO A 7 9.77 -28.58 8.48
CA PRO A 7 8.42 -28.07 8.38
C PRO A 7 7.98 -28.30 6.93
N THR A 8 7.07 -29.26 6.75
CA THR A 8 6.29 -29.51 5.55
C THR A 8 5.40 -28.30 5.29
N MET A 9 5.98 -27.20 4.80
CA MET A 9 5.27 -25.96 4.45
C MET A 9 5.38 -25.66 2.94
N CYS A 10 5.51 -26.67 2.08
CA CYS A 10 5.67 -26.41 0.64
C CYS A 10 4.41 -25.83 -0.02
N CYS A 11 3.20 -26.06 0.51
CA CYS A 11 1.95 -25.66 -0.15
C CYS A 11 1.50 -24.21 0.11
N CYS A 12 2.13 -23.46 1.05
CA CYS A 12 1.72 -22.10 1.40
C CYS A 12 2.85 -21.06 1.30
N LEU A 13 3.96 -21.42 0.68
CA LEU A 13 5.08 -20.50 0.48
C LEU A 13 4.83 -19.66 -0.77
N LEU A 14 4.86 -18.33 -0.63
CA LEU A 14 4.85 -17.43 -1.78
C LEU A 14 6.14 -17.66 -2.58
N PRO A 15 6.08 -18.30 -3.77
CA PRO A 15 7.29 -18.60 -4.51
C PRO A 15 7.89 -17.29 -5.02
N ARG A 16 9.16 -17.31 -5.44
CA ARG A 16 9.87 -16.13 -5.96
C ARG A 16 9.04 -15.30 -6.97
N PRO A 17 8.33 -15.88 -7.97
CA PRO A 17 7.47 -15.11 -8.87
C PRO A 17 6.34 -14.37 -8.14
N GLY A 18 5.76 -14.97 -7.10
CA GLY A 18 4.76 -14.33 -6.26
C GLY A 18 5.32 -13.15 -5.46
N ILE A 19 6.53 -13.29 -4.89
CA ILE A 19 7.20 -12.17 -4.19
C ILE A 19 7.53 -11.03 -5.16
N MET A 20 8.01 -11.37 -6.36
CA MET A 20 8.28 -10.38 -7.41
C MET A 20 7.00 -9.68 -7.88
N LEU A 21 5.92 -10.42 -8.11
CA LEU A 21 4.64 -9.84 -8.51
C LEU A 21 4.09 -8.92 -7.41
N PHE A 22 4.08 -9.38 -6.16
CA PHE A 22 3.70 -8.56 -5.00
C PHE A 22 4.48 -7.25 -4.95
N THR A 23 5.80 -7.31 -4.92
CA THR A 23 6.66 -6.11 -4.81
C THR A 23 6.51 -5.18 -6.02
N LEU A 24 6.32 -5.72 -7.23
CA LEU A 24 6.10 -4.92 -8.44
C LEU A 24 4.71 -4.25 -8.44
N SER A 25 3.65 -4.98 -8.08
CA SER A 25 2.29 -4.44 -8.02
C SER A 25 2.17 -3.31 -7.00
N TYR A 26 2.77 -3.46 -5.82
CA TYR A 26 2.79 -2.40 -4.81
C TYR A 26 3.69 -1.22 -5.19
N THR A 27 4.75 -1.45 -5.98
CA THR A 27 5.52 -0.36 -6.60
C THR A 27 4.64 0.45 -7.55
N ALA A 28 3.93 -0.24 -8.46
CA ALA A 28 3.04 0.40 -9.43
C ALA A 28 1.90 1.17 -8.72
N TYR A 29 1.32 0.58 -7.68
CA TYR A 29 0.30 1.22 -6.86
C TYR A 29 0.81 2.52 -6.23
N ALA A 30 1.97 2.48 -5.55
CA ALA A 30 2.57 3.63 -4.89
C ALA A 30 2.86 4.78 -5.87
N PHE A 31 3.32 4.49 -7.10
CA PHE A 31 3.56 5.51 -8.12
C PHE A 31 2.30 5.95 -8.87
N SER A 32 1.27 5.11 -8.97
CA SER A 32 0.03 5.46 -9.68
C SER A 32 -0.71 6.63 -9.02
N GLY A 33 -0.62 6.80 -7.69
CA GLY A 33 -1.23 7.93 -7.00
C GLY A 33 -0.71 9.28 -7.51
N MET A 34 0.60 9.39 -7.74
CA MET A 34 1.24 10.59 -8.29
C MET A 34 0.76 10.89 -9.72
N PHE A 35 0.58 9.85 -10.52
CA PHE A 35 0.08 9.98 -11.90
C PHE A 35 -1.36 10.48 -11.93
N PHE A 36 -2.25 9.89 -11.11
CA PHE A 36 -3.65 10.31 -11.05
C PHE A 36 -3.84 11.72 -10.46
N LEU A 37 -3.04 12.12 -9.47
CA LEU A 37 -3.05 13.48 -8.94
C LEU A 37 -2.64 14.51 -9.99
N THR A 38 -1.57 14.21 -10.74
CA THR A 38 -1.09 15.08 -11.81
C THR A 38 -2.14 15.23 -12.92
N LEU A 39 -2.77 14.11 -13.32
CA LEU A 39 -3.86 14.10 -14.29
C LEU A 39 -5.09 14.86 -13.78
N GLY A 40 -5.48 14.64 -12.52
CA GLY A 40 -6.59 15.34 -11.88
C GLY A 40 -6.38 16.84 -11.91
N TYR A 41 -5.20 17.31 -11.51
CA TYR A 41 -4.85 18.73 -11.57
C TYR A 41 -4.95 19.30 -12.99
N ILE A 42 -4.37 18.62 -13.99
CA ILE A 42 -4.42 19.06 -15.40
C ILE A 42 -5.87 19.15 -15.88
N LEU A 43 -6.72 18.18 -15.52
CA LEU A 43 -8.13 18.18 -15.88
C LEU A 43 -8.89 19.31 -15.18
N THR A 44 -8.66 19.53 -13.90
CA THR A 44 -9.30 20.62 -13.14
C THR A 44 -8.94 21.99 -13.72
N GLN A 45 -7.67 22.21 -14.10
CA GLN A 45 -7.27 23.47 -14.76
C GLN A 45 -7.92 23.67 -16.13
N ASN A 46 -8.19 22.61 -16.88
CA ASN A 46 -8.84 22.70 -18.19
C ASN A 46 -10.37 22.87 -18.11
N ILE A 47 -11.02 22.36 -17.06
CA ILE A 47 -12.48 22.36 -16.92
C ILE A 47 -12.98 23.59 -16.14
N ALA A 48 -12.22 24.08 -15.16
CA ALA A 48 -12.60 25.23 -14.33
C ALA A 48 -11.42 26.18 -14.09
N PRO A 49 -10.92 26.87 -15.14
CA PRO A 49 -9.74 27.73 -15.04
C PRO A 49 -9.90 28.89 -14.04
N HIS A 50 -11.11 29.43 -13.88
CA HIS A 50 -11.37 30.59 -13.01
C HIS A 50 -11.41 30.28 -11.51
N GLN A 51 -11.49 29.00 -11.10
CA GLN A 51 -11.33 28.65 -9.68
C GLN A 51 -9.86 28.71 -9.21
N VAL A 52 -8.91 28.86 -10.14
CA VAL A 52 -7.48 29.03 -9.84
C VAL A 52 -7.08 30.50 -9.81
N GLU A 53 -7.75 31.36 -10.59
CA GLU A 53 -7.49 32.80 -10.63
C GLU A 53 -8.05 33.56 -9.40
N ASP A 54 -9.13 33.06 -8.79
CA ASP A 54 -9.73 33.65 -7.57
C ASP A 54 -9.16 33.07 -6.26
N GLN A 55 -8.15 32.21 -6.31
CA GLN A 55 -7.49 31.68 -5.11
C GLN A 55 -6.26 32.53 -4.76
N ASP A 56 -6.45 33.37 -3.72
CA ASP A 56 -5.46 34.15 -2.95
C ASP A 56 -4.06 33.52 -2.84
N GLU A 57 -3.08 34.32 -2.36
CA GLU A 57 -1.67 34.01 -2.03
C GLU A 57 -1.40 32.74 -1.16
N ARG A 58 -2.43 31.92 -0.89
CA ARG A 58 -2.41 30.58 -0.30
C ARG A 58 -2.74 29.44 -1.30
N SER A 59 -2.75 29.70 -2.61
CA SER A 59 -2.96 28.67 -3.62
C SER A 59 -1.82 27.65 -3.59
N VAL A 60 -2.15 26.43 -3.16
CA VAL A 60 -1.24 25.27 -3.13
C VAL A 60 -0.90 24.92 -4.58
N GLY A 61 0.25 25.36 -5.07
CA GLY A 61 0.68 25.04 -6.44
C GLY A 61 0.80 23.53 -6.67
N LEU A 62 0.78 23.06 -7.92
CA LEU A 62 1.00 21.65 -8.26
C LEU A 62 2.25 21.08 -7.55
N SER A 63 3.31 21.88 -7.42
CA SER A 63 4.50 21.49 -6.65
C SER A 63 4.16 21.21 -5.18
N ASP A 64 3.44 22.11 -4.50
CA ASP A 64 3.09 21.94 -3.10
C ASP A 64 2.08 20.80 -2.90
N MET A 65 1.21 20.57 -3.88
CA MET A 65 0.28 19.44 -3.91
C MET A 65 0.98 18.11 -4.18
N ILE A 66 2.06 18.08 -4.96
CA ILE A 66 2.86 16.87 -5.25
C ILE A 66 3.86 16.58 -4.13
N PHE A 67 4.37 17.62 -3.47
CA PHE A 67 5.36 17.54 -2.39
C PHE A 67 4.76 17.64 -0.99
N THR A 68 3.47 17.33 -0.83
CA THR A 68 2.94 17.11 0.53
C THR A 68 3.66 15.91 1.16
N TRP A 69 3.78 15.95 2.49
CA TRP A 69 4.45 14.90 3.27
C TRP A 69 3.91 13.49 2.97
N GLU A 70 2.61 13.38 2.72
CA GLU A 70 1.91 12.12 2.44
C GLU A 70 2.25 11.57 1.04
N HIS A 71 2.40 12.42 0.03
CA HIS A 71 2.81 11.98 -1.30
C HIS A 71 4.29 11.62 -1.36
N MET A 72 5.14 12.36 -0.64
CA MET A 72 6.54 11.96 -0.47
C MET A 72 6.67 10.61 0.23
N ALA A 73 5.85 10.32 1.24
CA ALA A 73 5.81 9.01 1.89
C ALA A 73 5.47 7.89 0.89
N ASN A 74 4.46 8.10 0.03
CA ASN A 74 4.09 7.16 -1.03
C ASN A 74 5.24 6.91 -2.03
N VAL A 75 5.95 7.95 -2.46
CA VAL A 75 7.12 7.82 -3.34
C VAL A 75 8.23 7.00 -2.69
N ILE A 76 8.53 7.27 -1.41
CA ILE A 76 9.53 6.51 -0.64
C ILE A 76 9.12 5.03 -0.51
N CYS A 77 7.85 4.77 -0.20
CA CYS A 77 7.29 3.42 -0.17
C CYS A 77 7.47 2.71 -1.52
N GLY A 78 7.19 3.40 -2.63
CA GLY A 78 7.39 2.90 -4.00
C GLY A 78 8.84 2.49 -4.27
N PHE A 79 9.82 3.31 -3.87
CA PHE A 79 11.23 2.95 -4.00
C PHE A 79 11.63 1.74 -3.16
N ILE A 80 11.09 1.60 -1.95
CA ILE A 80 11.34 0.43 -1.09
C ILE A 80 10.76 -0.84 -1.73
N TYR A 81 9.54 -0.77 -2.28
CA TYR A 81 8.95 -1.87 -3.03
C TYR A 81 9.76 -2.24 -4.28
N PHE A 82 10.23 -1.25 -5.04
CA PHE A 82 11.05 -1.50 -6.21
C PHE A 82 12.40 -2.13 -5.84
N TYR A 83 13.02 -1.66 -4.76
CA TYR A 83 14.26 -2.25 -4.25
C TYR A 83 14.06 -3.71 -3.82
N THR A 84 12.97 -4.00 -3.09
CA THR A 84 12.64 -5.37 -2.69
C THR A 84 12.38 -6.28 -3.90
N PHE A 85 11.74 -5.77 -4.95
CA PHE A 85 11.61 -6.47 -6.23
C PHE A 85 12.99 -6.84 -6.81
N ILE A 86 13.92 -5.89 -6.87
CA ILE A 86 15.29 -6.15 -7.37
C ILE A 86 15.99 -7.21 -6.51
N LEU A 87 15.84 -7.17 -5.18
CA LEU A 87 16.41 -8.16 -4.28
C LEU A 87 15.82 -9.56 -4.51
N ALA A 88 14.50 -9.66 -4.73
CA ALA A 88 13.82 -10.91 -5.10
C ALA A 88 14.34 -11.46 -6.43
N TYR A 89 14.48 -10.57 -7.42
CA TYR A 89 14.98 -10.88 -8.74
C TYR A 89 16.43 -11.38 -8.68
N LYS A 90 17.32 -10.67 -7.97
CA LYS A 90 18.73 -11.06 -7.83
C LYS A 90 18.98 -12.17 -6.81
N ARG A 91 17.94 -12.71 -6.16
CA ARG A 91 18.02 -13.77 -5.12
C ARG A 91 18.91 -13.39 -3.93
N LYS A 92 18.94 -12.11 -3.57
CA LYS A 92 19.73 -11.55 -2.45
C LYS A 92 18.93 -11.63 -1.15
N TRP A 93 18.65 -12.84 -0.69
CA TRP A 93 17.70 -13.12 0.41
C TRP A 93 18.14 -12.59 1.78
N GLU A 94 19.45 -12.54 2.06
CA GLU A 94 19.99 -11.96 3.31
C GLU A 94 19.71 -10.46 3.37
N SER A 95 20.00 -9.74 2.29
CA SER A 95 19.68 -8.30 2.17
C SER A 95 18.16 -8.07 2.17
N PHE A 96 17.38 -9.00 1.60
CA PHE A 96 15.93 -8.92 1.60
C PHE A 96 15.37 -8.94 3.03
N GLU A 97 15.93 -9.72 3.94
CA GLU A 97 15.44 -9.78 5.33
C GLU A 97 15.43 -8.40 6.02
N TYR A 98 16.43 -7.55 5.73
CA TYR A 98 16.44 -6.17 6.21
C TYR A 98 15.34 -5.33 5.54
N ALA A 99 15.20 -5.45 4.23
CA ALA A 99 14.16 -4.75 3.49
C ALA A 99 12.73 -5.18 3.92
N LEU A 100 12.56 -6.41 4.40
CA LEU A 100 11.29 -6.90 4.96
C LEU A 100 10.87 -6.14 6.22
N ARG A 101 11.82 -5.61 7.00
CA ARG A 101 11.51 -4.73 8.14
C ARG A 101 10.95 -3.40 7.67
N ALA A 102 11.50 -2.85 6.58
CA ALA A 102 10.97 -1.65 5.95
C ALA A 102 9.56 -1.91 5.38
N LEU A 103 9.32 -3.04 4.72
CA LEU A 103 7.98 -3.43 4.25
C LEU A 103 6.97 -3.55 5.39
N MET A 104 7.40 -4.07 6.55
CA MET A 104 6.55 -4.13 7.74
C MET A 104 6.22 -2.73 8.28
N ALA A 105 7.19 -1.80 8.28
CA ALA A 105 6.95 -0.42 8.65
C ALA A 105 5.96 0.28 7.70
N ILE A 106 6.07 0.03 6.39
CA ILE A 106 5.10 0.52 5.40
C ILE A 106 3.70 -0.05 5.67
N ALA A 107 3.59 -1.34 5.97
CA ALA A 107 2.30 -1.95 6.32
C ALA A 107 1.71 -1.35 7.60
N LEU A 108 2.53 -1.02 8.61
CA LEU A 108 2.06 -0.33 9.81
C LEU A 108 1.60 1.10 9.51
N PHE A 109 2.30 1.81 8.62
CA PHE A 109 1.87 3.13 8.15
C PHE A 109 0.49 3.08 7.47
N GLY A 110 0.19 2.01 6.72
CA GLY A 110 -1.12 1.82 6.09
C GLY A 110 -2.31 1.81 7.07
N VAL A 111 -2.09 1.58 8.37
CA VAL A 111 -3.15 1.72 9.40
C VAL A 111 -3.59 3.18 9.52
N TYR A 112 -2.64 4.11 9.47
CA TYR A 112 -2.92 5.54 9.53
C TYR A 112 -3.70 5.99 8.29
N GLU A 113 -3.29 5.53 7.10
CA GLU A 113 -4.02 5.80 5.86
C GLU A 113 -5.45 5.26 5.90
N CYS A 114 -5.65 4.03 6.39
CA CYS A 114 -7.01 3.48 6.57
C CYS A 114 -7.83 4.37 7.51
N TYR A 115 -7.27 4.75 8.66
CA TYR A 115 -7.96 5.59 9.64
C TYR A 115 -8.36 6.95 9.05
N ASP A 116 -7.45 7.61 8.35
CA ASP A 116 -7.72 8.93 7.77
C ASP A 116 -8.81 8.87 6.69
N GLN A 117 -8.80 7.82 5.86
CA GLN A 117 -9.84 7.60 4.85
C GLN A 117 -11.21 7.34 5.48
N PHE A 118 -11.31 6.54 6.55
CA PHE A 118 -12.57 6.37 7.26
C PHE A 118 -13.04 7.67 7.90
N LYS A 119 -12.13 8.43 8.52
CA LYS A 119 -12.45 9.74 9.09
C LYS A 119 -13.02 10.69 8.03
N PHE A 120 -12.41 10.73 6.84
CA PHE A 120 -12.88 11.52 5.71
C PHE A 120 -14.28 11.09 5.25
N MET A 121 -14.53 9.78 5.10
CA MET A 121 -15.86 9.27 4.74
C MET A 121 -16.93 9.64 5.77
N PHE A 122 -16.63 9.54 7.07
CA PHE A 122 -17.56 9.94 8.12
C PHE A 122 -17.83 11.45 8.11
N LEU A 123 -16.82 12.26 7.81
CA LEU A 123 -16.95 13.72 7.73
C LEU A 123 -17.80 14.14 6.51
N ILE A 124 -17.58 13.52 5.34
CA ILE A 124 -18.44 13.76 4.17
C ILE A 124 -19.86 13.30 4.46
N HIS A 125 -20.05 12.11 5.03
CA HIS A 125 -21.39 11.64 5.34
C HIS A 125 -22.12 12.58 6.29
N SER A 126 -21.46 13.09 7.34
CA SER A 126 -22.09 14.03 8.27
C SER A 126 -22.41 15.39 7.62
N GLN A 127 -21.66 15.81 6.60
CA GLN A 127 -21.96 17.00 5.81
C GLN A 127 -23.13 16.79 4.84
N VAL A 128 -23.21 15.63 4.20
CA VAL A 128 -24.26 15.29 3.22
C VAL A 128 -25.60 15.01 3.91
N TYR A 129 -25.59 14.24 5.00
CA TYR A 129 -26.80 13.84 5.75
C TYR A 129 -27.02 14.69 7.01
N GLY A 130 -26.30 15.81 7.13
CA GLY A 130 -26.39 16.75 8.24
C GLY A 130 -27.62 17.66 8.17
N PRO A 131 -27.70 18.68 9.05
CA PRO A 131 -28.70 19.73 8.91
C PRO A 131 -28.51 20.45 7.57
N LYS A 132 -29.61 20.62 6.83
CA LYS A 132 -29.62 21.36 5.55
C LYS A 132 -29.10 22.79 5.76
N PRO A 133 -28.19 23.30 4.91
CA PRO A 133 -27.85 24.72 4.92
C PRO A 133 -29.08 25.58 4.57
N ASP A 134 -29.27 26.71 5.28
CA ASP A 134 -30.46 27.56 5.16
C ASP A 134 -30.70 28.09 3.74
N GLU A 135 -29.64 28.21 2.93
CA GLU A 135 -29.67 28.77 1.57
C GLU A 135 -29.99 27.74 0.47
N VAL A 136 -30.05 26.45 0.78
CA VAL A 136 -30.21 25.38 -0.23
C VAL A 136 -31.68 24.96 -0.36
N ASP A 137 -32.18 24.84 -1.59
CA ASP A 137 -33.54 24.35 -1.85
C ASP A 137 -33.72 22.89 -1.42
N ASP A 138 -34.90 22.52 -0.95
CA ASP A 138 -35.19 21.19 -0.40
C ASP A 138 -35.05 20.09 -1.46
N ASN A 139 -35.46 20.37 -2.70
CA ASN A 139 -35.35 19.40 -3.79
C ASN A 139 -33.89 19.14 -4.19
N VAL A 140 -33.09 20.21 -4.25
CA VAL A 140 -31.65 20.14 -4.55
C VAL A 140 -30.92 19.40 -3.45
N TYR A 141 -31.27 19.65 -2.18
CA TYR A 141 -30.67 18.94 -1.05
C TYR A 141 -31.03 17.45 -1.03
N ALA A 142 -32.28 17.10 -1.32
CA ALA A 142 -32.72 15.71 -1.40
C ALA A 142 -32.08 14.95 -2.58
N GLU A 143 -31.93 15.60 -3.74
CA GLU A 143 -31.23 15.03 -4.89
C GLU A 143 -29.74 14.79 -4.58
N PHE A 144 -29.10 15.75 -3.90
CA PHE A 144 -27.72 15.62 -3.45
C PHE A 144 -27.55 14.44 -2.46
N GLN A 145 -28.44 14.31 -1.47
CA GLN A 145 -28.43 13.20 -0.52
C GLN A 145 -28.68 11.83 -1.17
N ASN A 146 -29.50 11.78 -2.21
CA ASN A 146 -29.77 10.56 -2.98
C ASN A 146 -28.62 10.21 -3.94
N SER A 147 -27.82 11.19 -4.36
CA SER A 147 -26.66 10.98 -5.24
C SER A 147 -25.42 10.46 -4.48
N TYR A 148 -25.35 10.71 -3.17
CA TYR A 148 -24.27 10.24 -2.32
C TYR A 148 -24.58 8.85 -1.74
N PRO A 149 -23.58 7.96 -1.67
CA PRO A 149 -23.76 6.66 -1.04
C PRO A 149 -24.08 6.82 0.46
N SER A 150 -24.94 5.95 0.95
CA SER A 150 -25.30 5.87 2.37
C SER A 150 -24.07 5.62 3.26
N ALA A 151 -24.16 5.91 4.57
CA ALA A 151 -23.11 5.57 5.54
C ALA A 151 -22.68 4.11 5.44
N SER A 152 -23.64 3.20 5.33
CA SER A 152 -23.38 1.77 5.21
C SER A 152 -22.59 1.42 3.95
N GLU A 153 -22.93 2.03 2.81
CA GLU A 153 -22.24 1.78 1.54
C GLU A 153 -20.82 2.36 1.56
N SER A 154 -20.66 3.56 2.12
CA SER A 154 -19.37 4.21 2.32
C SER A 154 -18.45 3.39 3.24
N ILE A 155 -18.98 2.85 4.35
CA ILE A 155 -18.22 1.98 5.26
C ILE A 155 -17.80 0.68 4.56
N VAL A 156 -18.73 0.03 3.84
CA VAL A 156 -18.43 -1.22 3.11
C VAL A 156 -17.37 -0.97 2.03
N PHE A 157 -17.50 0.12 1.28
CA PHE A 157 -16.50 0.54 0.30
C PHE A 157 -15.14 0.78 0.96
N GLY A 158 -15.10 1.51 2.08
CA GLY A 158 -13.88 1.77 2.83
C GLY A 158 -13.19 0.47 3.31
N LEU A 159 -13.97 -0.49 3.79
CA LEU A 159 -13.44 -1.82 4.18
C LEU A 159 -12.83 -2.55 2.98
N ILE A 160 -13.52 -2.56 1.83
CA ILE A 160 -13.07 -3.28 0.64
C ILE A 160 -11.83 -2.63 0.03
N VAL A 161 -11.78 -1.30 -0.02
CA VAL A 161 -10.73 -0.57 -0.75
C VAL A 161 -9.48 -0.35 0.08
N TYR A 162 -9.61 -0.16 1.40
CA TYR A 162 -8.46 0.17 2.25
C TYR A 162 -8.07 -0.99 3.18
N VAL A 163 -9.04 -1.58 3.89
CA VAL A 163 -8.73 -2.59 4.92
C VAL A 163 -8.37 -3.95 4.33
N ILE A 164 -9.10 -4.45 3.34
CA ILE A 164 -8.81 -5.75 2.72
C ILE A 164 -7.41 -5.76 2.07
N PRO A 165 -7.02 -4.78 1.24
CA PRO A 165 -5.68 -4.73 0.67
C PRO A 165 -4.58 -4.62 1.72
N TRP A 166 -4.82 -3.90 2.82
CA TRP A 166 -3.89 -3.84 3.95
C TRP A 166 -3.71 -5.20 4.63
N ILE A 167 -4.78 -5.94 4.89
CA ILE A 167 -4.71 -7.32 5.44
C ILE A 167 -3.95 -8.24 4.48
N ILE A 168 -4.22 -8.16 3.18
CA ILE A 168 -3.52 -8.92 2.14
C ILE A 168 -2.03 -8.61 2.16
N GLN A 169 -1.64 -7.32 2.27
CA GLN A 169 -0.25 -6.90 2.36
C GLN A 169 0.47 -7.53 3.54
N LEU A 170 -0.13 -7.50 4.74
CA LEU A 170 0.41 -8.14 5.94
C LEU A 170 0.61 -9.65 5.75
N TYR A 171 -0.37 -10.30 5.13
CA TYR A 171 -0.30 -11.73 4.82
C TYR A 171 0.85 -12.05 3.85
N LEU A 172 1.02 -11.27 2.79
CA LEU A 172 2.10 -11.44 1.81
C LEU A 172 3.49 -11.19 2.42
N ILE A 173 3.62 -10.19 3.30
CA ILE A 173 4.86 -9.95 4.06
C ILE A 173 5.19 -11.16 4.95
N LYS A 174 4.19 -11.69 5.67
CA LYS A 174 4.34 -12.88 6.52
C LYS A 174 4.80 -14.09 5.69
N GLN A 175 4.17 -14.34 4.54
CA GLN A 175 4.57 -15.44 3.66
C GLN A 175 5.97 -15.25 3.09
N THR A 176 6.32 -14.03 2.68
CA THR A 176 7.66 -13.68 2.17
C THR A 176 8.74 -13.96 3.22
N ARG A 177 8.49 -13.58 4.48
CA ARG A 177 9.41 -13.88 5.60
C ARG A 177 9.62 -15.37 5.78
N THR A 178 8.54 -16.15 5.77
CA THR A 178 8.61 -17.63 5.91
C THR A 178 9.42 -18.24 4.76
N TYR A 179 9.22 -17.76 3.53
CA TYR A 179 9.99 -18.19 2.36
C TYR A 179 11.48 -17.87 2.48
N ILE A 180 11.83 -16.64 2.86
CA ILE A 180 13.23 -16.24 3.04
C ILE A 180 13.92 -17.11 4.08
N LYS A 181 13.29 -17.32 5.24
CA LYS A 181 13.82 -18.22 6.29
C LYS A 181 14.04 -19.64 5.78
N TYR A 182 13.08 -20.20 5.04
CA TYR A 182 13.20 -21.52 4.44
C TYR A 182 14.38 -21.61 3.46
N VAL A 183 14.54 -20.63 2.57
CA VAL A 183 15.64 -20.61 1.58
C VAL A 183 17.01 -20.46 2.25
N LEU A 184 17.12 -19.61 3.27
CA LEU A 184 18.37 -19.41 4.01
C LEU A 184 18.74 -20.67 4.80
N TYR A 185 17.77 -21.30 5.48
CA TYR A 185 17.97 -22.56 6.19
C TYR A 185 18.47 -23.66 5.25
N LYS A 186 17.82 -23.85 4.10
CA LYS A 186 18.22 -24.85 3.09
C LYS A 186 19.60 -24.60 2.49
N LYS A 187 20.03 -23.33 2.38
CA LYS A 187 21.40 -23.00 1.97
C LYS A 187 22.42 -23.37 3.05
N GLY A 188 22.10 -23.13 4.33
CA GLY A 188 22.93 -23.50 5.47
C GLY A 188 23.18 -25.02 5.55
N GLU A 189 22.12 -25.83 5.39
CA GLU A 189 22.23 -27.30 5.39
C GLU A 189 23.17 -27.83 4.30
N LYS A 190 23.08 -27.29 3.07
CA LYS A 190 23.95 -27.69 1.94
C LYS A 190 25.42 -27.35 2.17
N ASN A 191 25.70 -26.25 2.85
CA ASN A 191 27.07 -25.84 3.15
C ASN A 191 27.68 -26.67 4.29
N MET A 192 26.86 -27.14 5.24
CA MET A 192 27.31 -28.06 6.31
C MET A 192 27.56 -29.48 5.81
N SER A 193 26.72 -30.02 4.90
CA SER A 193 26.92 -31.38 4.38
C SER A 193 28.18 -31.50 3.52
N SER A 194 28.50 -30.47 2.72
CA SER A 194 29.70 -30.45 1.86
C SER A 194 31.02 -30.24 2.61
N SER A 195 30.98 -29.71 3.84
CA SER A 195 32.17 -29.57 4.69
C SER A 195 32.55 -30.88 5.40
N SER A 196 31.60 -31.80 5.59
CA SER A 196 31.84 -33.06 6.31
C SER A 196 32.47 -34.14 5.40
N GLU A 197 32.27 -34.05 4.07
CA GLU A 197 32.89 -34.97 3.11
C GLU A 197 34.39 -34.72 2.89
N LYS A 198 34.91 -33.54 3.25
CA LYS A 198 36.33 -33.20 3.07
C LYS A 198 37.26 -33.64 4.22
N VAL A 199 36.74 -34.28 5.25
CA VAL A 199 37.54 -34.78 6.40
C VAL A 199 37.78 -36.30 6.31
N LYS A 200 37.46 -36.92 5.17
CA LYS A 200 37.74 -38.33 4.88
C LYS A 200 38.50 -38.50 3.56
N GLN A 201 39.70 -37.94 3.48
CA GLN A 201 40.74 -38.40 2.57
C GLN A 201 42.07 -38.40 3.30
#